data_AF-A0A5B2YGI7-F1
#
_entry.id   AF-A0A5B2YGI7-F1
#
_cell.length_a   1.000
_cell.length_b   1.000
_cell.length_c   1.000
_cell.angle_alpha   90.00
_cell.angle_beta   90.00
_cell.angle_gamma   90.00
#
_symmetry.space_group_name_H-M   'P 1'
#
loop_
_entity.id
_entity.type
_entity.pdbx_description
1 polymer ?
#
loop_
_entity_poly.entity_id
_entity_poly.type
_entity_poly.pdbx_seq_one_letter_code
_entity_poly.pdbx_strand_id
1 'polypeptide(L)'
;FKVNTQNEDDMKTFVEQTIYSNAYQSDLKMSITKAPHFKNHSHVFDGDTHCWLIIETLYAQTPYPIMINKWYIPQEISELTLT
;
A
#
# COMPACT_ATOMS: atom_id res chain seq x y z
N PHE A 1 6.74 4.57 16.70
CA PHE A 1 6.25 5.91 16.31
C PHE A 1 5.10 6.32 17.21
N LYS A 2 4.94 7.62 17.50
CA LYS A 2 3.76 8.14 18.20
C LYS A 2 2.89 8.88 17.18
N VAL A 3 1.79 8.26 16.76
CA VAL A 3 0.87 8.80 15.75
C VAL A 3 -0.56 8.69 16.28
N ASN A 4 -1.39 9.70 16.00
CA ASN A 4 -2.81 9.66 16.28
C ASN A 4 -3.54 9.03 15.10
N THR A 5 -3.95 7.77 15.25
CA THR A 5 -4.60 7.02 14.15
C THR A 5 -6.04 7.42 13.86
N GLN A 6 -6.62 8.31 14.68
CA GLN A 6 -7.98 8.82 14.51
C GLN A 6 -8.01 10.19 13.83
N ASN A 7 -6.85 10.78 13.53
CA ASN A 7 -6.74 12.01 12.77
C ASN A 7 -6.18 11.71 11.37
N GLU A 8 -6.92 12.10 10.34
CA GLU A 8 -6.58 11.79 8.95
C GLU A 8 -5.28 12.48 8.51
N ASP A 9 -5.06 13.74 8.88
CA ASP A 9 -3.88 14.51 8.50
C ASP A 9 -2.61 13.98 9.19
N ASP A 10 -2.71 13.59 10.46
CA ASP A 10 -1.62 12.94 11.20
C ASP A 10 -1.27 11.60 10.54
N MET A 11 -2.27 10.83 10.11
CA MET A 11 -2.06 9.56 9.42
C MET A 11 -1.45 9.74 8.03
N LYS A 12 -1.92 10.71 7.24
CA LYS A 12 -1.33 11.05 5.94
C LYS A 12 0.14 11.45 6.10
N THR A 13 0.43 12.37 7.02
CA THR A 13 1.80 12.81 7.31
C THR A 13 2.69 11.63 7.76
N PHE A 14 2.14 10.72 8.55
CA PHE A 14 2.86 9.55 9.00
C PHE A 14 3.19 8.59 7.84
N VAL A 15 2.19 8.21 7.05
CA VAL A 15 2.33 7.22 5.97
C VAL A 15 3.15 7.78 4.81
N GLU A 16 2.87 9.00 4.36
CA GLU A 16 3.44 9.56 3.13
C GLU A 16 4.81 10.19 3.34
N GLN A 17 5.12 10.66 4.55
CA GLN A 17 6.37 11.38 4.82
C GLN A 17 7.21 10.65 5.87
N THR A 18 6.66 10.44 7.06
CA THR A 18 7.45 9.98 8.22
C THR A 18 7.98 8.57 8.01
N ILE A 19 7.17 7.64 7.51
CA ILE A 19 7.61 6.27 7.27
C ILE A 19 8.69 6.24 6.18
N TYR A 20 8.43 6.85 5.03
CA TYR A 20 9.37 6.85 3.91
C TYR A 20 10.69 7.57 4.24
N SER A 21 10.68 8.64 5.05
CA SER A 21 11.92 9.31 5.48
C SER A 21 12.79 8.46 6.41
N ASN A 22 12.21 7.47 7.07
CA ASN A 22 12.90 6.56 7.99
C ASN A 22 13.12 5.16 7.39
N ALA A 23 12.60 4.91 6.19
CA ALA A 23 12.79 3.66 5.48
C ALA A 23 14.23 3.57 4.94
N TYR A 24 14.87 2.44 5.20
CA TYR A 24 16.20 2.12 4.68
C TYR A 24 16.13 1.12 3.52
N GLN A 25 15.16 0.20 3.57
CA GLN A 25 14.93 -0.81 2.55
C GLN A 25 13.43 -0.98 2.30
N SER A 26 13.10 -1.33 1.06
CA SER A 26 11.76 -1.73 0.62
C SER A 26 11.83 -3.05 -0.13
N ASP A 27 10.95 -3.99 0.23
CA ASP A 27 10.72 -5.23 -0.52
C ASP A 27 9.36 -5.15 -1.22
N LEU A 28 9.37 -5.28 -2.55
CA LEU A 28 8.18 -5.24 -3.39
C LEU A 28 7.82 -6.64 -3.90
N LYS A 29 6.59 -7.08 -3.63
CA LYS A 29 6.01 -8.28 -4.21
C LYS A 29 4.79 -7.92 -5.06
N MET A 30 4.80 -8.40 -6.29
CA MET A 30 3.73 -8.17 -7.27
C MET A 30 3.09 -9.51 -7.64
N SER A 31 1.77 -9.51 -7.77
CA SER A 31 0.99 -10.68 -8.21
C SER A 31 -0.30 -10.24 -8.89
N ILE A 32 -0.90 -11.12 -9.68
CA ILE A 32 -2.26 -10.91 -10.21
C ILE A 32 -3.25 -11.60 -9.27
N THR A 33 -4.33 -10.90 -8.91
CA THR A 33 -5.40 -11.42 -8.06
C THR A 33 -6.78 -11.05 -8.61
N LYS A 34 -7.82 -11.73 -8.14
CA LYS A 34 -9.20 -11.26 -8.31
C LYS A 34 -9.42 -9.90 -7.65
N ALA A 35 -10.38 -9.13 -8.17
CA ALA A 35 -10.84 -7.88 -7.59
C ALA A 35 -11.12 -8.02 -6.08
N PRO A 36 -10.73 -7.03 -5.25
CA PRO A 36 -10.96 -7.08 -3.81
C PRO A 36 -12.45 -6.93 -3.47
N HIS A 37 -12.88 -7.69 -2.47
CA HIS A 37 -14.17 -7.45 -1.80
C HIS A 37 -13.92 -6.65 -0.51
N PHE A 38 -14.37 -5.41 -0.48
CA PHE A 38 -14.30 -4.57 0.72
C PHE A 38 -15.45 -4.93 1.68
N LYS A 39 -15.14 -5.06 2.98
CA LYS A 39 -16.15 -5.39 4.01
C LYS A 39 -17.24 -4.32 4.13
N ASN A 40 -16.89 -3.07 3.83
CA ASN A 40 -17.81 -1.95 3.88
C ASN A 40 -18.28 -1.63 2.45
N HIS A 41 -19.57 -1.80 2.19
CA HIS A 41 -20.18 -1.61 0.86
C HIS A 41 -20.15 -0.15 0.37
N SER A 42 -19.60 0.78 1.16
CA SER A 42 -19.42 2.19 0.78
C SER A 42 -18.33 2.37 -0.28
N HIS A 43 -17.48 1.37 -0.50
CA HIS A 43 -16.41 1.43 -1.48
C HIS A 43 -16.50 0.24 -2.43
N VAL A 44 -16.40 0.51 -3.72
CA VAL A 44 -16.37 -0.48 -4.78
C VAL A 44 -14.99 -0.42 -5.42
N PHE A 45 -14.47 -1.58 -5.82
CA PHE A 45 -13.27 -1.61 -6.63
C PHE A 45 -13.62 -1.13 -8.03
N ASP A 46 -12.99 -0.05 -8.46
CA ASP A 46 -13.16 0.51 -9.80
C ASP A 46 -12.22 -0.22 -10.75
N GLY A 47 -12.64 -1.41 -11.18
CA GLY A 47 -11.97 -2.14 -12.23
C GLY A 47 -12.54 -3.50 -12.57
N ASP A 48 -11.90 -4.23 -13.47
CA ASP A 48 -12.34 -5.56 -13.91
C ASP A 48 -12.12 -6.63 -12.81
N THR A 49 -12.52 -7.85 -13.11
CA THR A 49 -12.47 -9.04 -12.26
C THR A 49 -11.07 -9.41 -11.76
N HIS A 50 -10.01 -8.90 -12.39
CA HIS A 50 -8.62 -9.13 -12.00
C HIS A 50 -7.85 -7.81 -11.91
N CYS A 51 -6.88 -7.76 -11.01
CA CYS A 51 -6.05 -6.59 -10.76
C CYS A 51 -4.63 -7.01 -10.36
N TRP A 52 -3.70 -6.06 -10.42
CA TRP A 52 -2.41 -6.25 -9.76
C TRP A 52 -2.59 -6.05 -8.25
N LEU A 53 -1.99 -6.95 -7.49
CA LEU A 53 -1.74 -6.79 -6.07
C LEU A 53 -0.26 -6.50 -5.87
N ILE A 54 0.03 -5.31 -5.38
CA ILE A 54 1.36 -4.90 -4.97
C ILE A 54 1.39 -4.88 -3.45
N ILE A 55 2.35 -5.58 -2.87
CA ILE A 55 2.67 -5.55 -1.44
C ILE A 55 4.06 -4.97 -1.30
N GLU A 56 4.16 -3.82 -0.65
CA GLU A 56 5.43 -3.23 -0.25
C GLU A 56 5.64 -3.46 1.24
N THR A 57 6.81 -3.98 1.61
CA THR A 57 7.23 -4.09 3.00
C THR A 57 8.41 -3.15 3.24
N LEU A 58 8.22 -2.17 4.12
CA LEU A 58 9.23 -1.17 4.44
C LEU A 58 9.95 -1.53 5.73
N TYR A 59 11.27 -1.39 5.71
CA TYR A 59 12.16 -1.65 6.84
C TYR A 59 12.95 -0.40 7.19
N ALA A 60 13.10 -0.14 8.49
CA ALA A 60 14.14 0.77 8.97
C ALA A 60 15.50 0.03 8.98
N GLN A 61 16.48 0.51 9.74
CA GLN A 61 17.76 -0.21 9.95
C GLN A 61 17.63 -1.46 10.83
N THR A 62 16.40 -1.92 11.11
CA THR A 62 16.11 -3.11 11.92
C THR A 62 15.47 -4.17 11.03
N PRO A 63 15.58 -5.47 11.38
CA PRO A 63 15.02 -6.55 10.55
C PRO A 63 13.49 -6.65 10.60
N TYR A 64 12.82 -5.80 11.37
CA TYR A 64 11.37 -5.81 11.53
C TYR A 64 10.72 -4.76 10.62
N PRO A 65 9.63 -5.12 9.92
CA PRO A 65 8.95 -4.16 9.06
C PRO A 65 8.32 -3.05 9.89
N ILE A 66 8.47 -1.82 9.42
CA ILE A 66 7.85 -0.64 10.02
C ILE A 66 6.50 -0.31 9.38
N MET A 67 6.27 -0.78 8.15
CA MET A 67 5.00 -0.63 7.43
C MET A 67 4.86 -1.72 6.37
N ILE A 68 3.61 -2.14 6.11
CA ILE A 68 3.24 -2.99 4.98
C ILE A 68 2.12 -2.29 4.22
N ASN A 69 2.39 -1.89 2.99
CA ASN A 69 1.39 -1.32 2.11
C ASN A 69 0.80 -2.39 1.20
N LYS A 70 -0.49 -2.25 0.89
CA LYS A 70 -1.22 -3.16 0.02
C LYS A 70 -2.03 -2.35 -0.97
N TRP A 71 -1.69 -2.45 -2.25
CA TRP A 71 -2.43 -1.78 -3.32
C TRP A 71 -3.08 -2.78 -4.26
N TYR A 72 -4.33 -2.51 -4.59
CA TYR A 72 -5.07 -3.18 -5.64
C TYR A 72 -5.15 -2.22 -6.81
N ILE A 73 -4.52 -2.57 -7.94
CA ILE A 73 -4.37 -1.69 -9.09
C ILE A 73 -5.09 -2.31 -10.30
N PRO A 74 -6.12 -1.64 -10.84
CA PRO A 74 -6.85 -2.12 -12.03
C PRO A 74 -5.94 -2.25 -13.24
N GLN A 75 -6.06 -3.37 -13.98
CA GLN A 75 -5.16 -3.72 -15.09
C GLN A 75 -5.46 -2.96 -16.39
N GLU A 76 -6.72 -2.59 -16.56
CA GLU A 76 -7.30 -2.05 -17.77
C GLU A 76 -7.10 -0.54 -17.92
N ILE A 77 -6.78 0.16 -16.82
CA ILE A 77 -6.53 1.61 -16.78
C ILE A 77 -5.19 1.99 -16.15
N SER A 78 -4.32 1.01 -15.87
CA SER A 78 -3.01 1.26 -15.25
C SER A 78 -1.89 0.50 -15.96
N GLU A 79 -0.70 1.09 -15.98
CA GLU A 79 0.53 0.47 -16.45
C GLU A 79 1.55 0.39 -15.31
N LEU A 80 2.32 -0.70 -15.26
CA LEU A 80 3.42 -0.86 -14.30
C LEU A 80 4.73 -0.98 -15.07
N THR A 81 5.57 0.04 -14.91
CA THR A 81 6.90 0.08 -15.50
C THR A 81 7.94 -0.39 -14.47
N LEU A 82 8.70 -1.42 -14.82
CA LEU A 82 9.83 -1.90 -14.04
C LEU A 82 11.12 -1.44 -14.71
N THR A 83 11.89 -0.61 -14.02
CA THR A 83 13.18 -0.06 -14.48
C THR A 83 14.33 -0.56 -13.64
#